data_AF-A0A3D0D421-F1
#
_entry.id   AF-A0A3D0D421-F1
#
_cell.length_a   1.000
_cell.length_b   1.000
_cell.length_c   1.000
_cell.angle_alpha   90.00
_cell.angle_beta   90.00
_cell.angle_gamma   90.00
#
_symmetry.space_group_name_H-M   'P 1'
#
loop_
_entity.id
_entity.type
_entity.pdbx_description
1 polymer ?
#
loop_
_entity_poly.entity_id
_entity_poly.type
_entity_poly.pdbx_seq_one_letter_code
_entity_poly.pdbx_strand_id
1 'polypeptide(L)'
;MDDVVIRPLRYGDLVALDQIDPNFVSESYLDVETEREGGSITWRLVERPFKQPFQKEIGYRYDTAELARTRLRLKEGRSLQLIAERAGRLVAILEVEPEEWRNTAIIWTLFVDTAARGRGLGRLLFERAVTWARERGFRALVLETQTNNVPAVRFYQRLGCQTAGLDTYFYTNRDIANHEVALFLYYEL
;
A
#
# COMPACT_ATOMS: atom_id res chain seq x y z
N MET A 1 8.05 21.83 -4.67
CA MET A 1 6.95 20.90 -4.29
C MET A 1 5.76 21.73 -3.77
N ASP A 2 5.64 22.97 -4.24
CA ASP A 2 5.39 24.10 -3.33
C ASP A 2 3.92 24.47 -3.16
N ASP A 3 3.03 23.49 -3.35
CA ASP A 3 1.58 23.69 -3.27
C ASP A 3 0.83 22.44 -2.78
N VAL A 4 1.54 21.49 -2.15
CA VAL A 4 0.90 20.32 -1.53
C VAL A 4 0.81 20.53 -0.02
N VAL A 5 -0.41 20.52 0.50
CA VAL A 5 -0.69 20.59 1.94
C VAL A 5 -1.03 19.20 2.45
N ILE A 6 -0.23 18.67 3.38
CA ILE A 6 -0.51 17.40 4.06
C ILE A 6 -1.14 17.71 5.41
N ARG A 7 -2.30 17.11 5.69
CA ARG A 7 -3.04 17.32 6.94
C ARG A 7 -3.78 16.06 7.38
N PRO A 8 -4.20 15.96 8.66
CA PRO A 8 -5.07 14.89 9.11
C PRO A 8 -6.38 14.81 8.33
N LEU A 9 -6.84 13.59 8.06
CA LEU A 9 -8.15 13.29 7.51
C LEU A 9 -9.25 13.67 8.51
N ARG A 10 -10.36 14.24 8.02
CA ARG A 10 -11.55 14.60 8.80
C ARG A 10 -12.79 13.94 8.20
N TYR A 11 -13.86 13.83 8.99
CA TYR A 11 -15.12 13.23 8.52
C TYR A 11 -15.69 13.89 7.25
N GLY A 12 -15.54 15.22 7.12
CA GLY A 12 -15.98 15.95 5.94
C GLY A 12 -15.18 15.64 4.67
N ASP A 13 -13.97 15.09 4.79
CA ASP A 13 -13.12 14.74 3.64
C ASP A 13 -13.53 13.39 3.01
N LEU A 14 -14.25 12.54 3.75
CA LEU A 14 -14.61 11.19 3.33
C LEU A 14 -15.41 11.18 2.01
N VAL A 15 -16.22 12.21 1.77
CA VAL A 15 -17.03 12.35 0.54
C VAL A 15 -16.20 12.77 -0.68
N ALA A 16 -14.96 13.21 -0.46
CA ALA A 16 -14.05 13.68 -1.51
C ALA A 16 -12.90 12.70 -1.79
N LEU A 17 -12.85 11.55 -1.11
CA LEU A 17 -11.81 10.55 -1.34
C LEU A 17 -11.87 9.93 -2.73
N ASP A 18 -13.03 9.93 -3.37
CA ASP A 18 -13.24 9.50 -4.76
C ASP A 18 -12.55 10.43 -5.79
N GLN A 19 -12.05 11.58 -5.36
CA GLN A 19 -11.20 12.43 -6.18
C GLN A 19 -9.86 11.77 -6.46
N ILE A 20 -9.33 10.96 -5.54
CA ILE A 20 -8.03 10.32 -5.71
C ILE A 20 -8.20 9.17 -6.71
N ASP A 21 -7.45 9.18 -7.81
CA ASP A 21 -7.34 8.03 -8.71
C ASP A 21 -6.18 7.09 -8.27
N PRO A 22 -6.46 5.97 -7.58
CA PRO A 22 -5.43 5.04 -7.12
C PRO A 22 -5.00 4.02 -8.18
N ASN A 23 -5.63 3.99 -9.37
CA ASN A 23 -5.40 2.96 -10.38
C ASN A 23 -3.91 2.83 -10.75
N PHE A 24 -3.48 1.64 -11.14
CA PHE A 24 -2.11 1.44 -11.61
C PHE A 24 -2.07 0.54 -12.84
N VAL A 25 -0.99 0.72 -13.60
CA VAL A 25 -0.62 -0.12 -14.72
C VAL A 25 0.71 -0.78 -14.39
N SER A 26 0.83 -2.07 -14.70
CA SER A 26 2.08 -2.83 -14.57
C SER A 26 2.44 -3.52 -15.89
N GLU A 27 3.66 -3.30 -16.35
CA GLU A 27 4.22 -3.95 -17.54
C GLU A 27 4.68 -5.39 -17.25
N SER A 28 4.90 -5.71 -15.97
CA SER A 28 5.43 -6.98 -15.51
C SER A 28 4.78 -7.42 -14.20
N TYR A 29 5.01 -8.68 -13.82
CA TYR A 29 4.65 -9.23 -12.53
C TYR A 29 5.82 -10.05 -11.97
N LEU A 30 5.82 -10.26 -10.66
CA LEU A 30 6.75 -11.16 -9.98
C LEU A 30 6.14 -12.56 -9.96
N ASP A 31 6.58 -13.43 -10.87
CA ASP A 31 6.14 -14.81 -10.92
C ASP A 31 6.65 -15.58 -9.71
N VAL A 32 5.78 -16.37 -9.09
CA VAL A 32 6.09 -17.13 -7.86
C VAL A 32 6.38 -18.57 -8.24
N GLU A 33 7.66 -18.87 -8.45
CA GLU A 33 8.11 -20.25 -8.70
C GLU A 33 8.25 -20.96 -7.35
N THR A 34 7.67 -22.16 -7.23
CA THR A 34 7.71 -22.97 -6.01
C THR A 34 8.43 -24.29 -6.28
N GLU A 35 9.47 -24.56 -5.52
CA GLU A 35 10.21 -25.83 -5.52
C GLU A 35 10.02 -26.54 -4.18
N ARG A 36 9.82 -27.87 -4.23
CA ARG A 36 9.62 -28.72 -3.06
C ARG A 36 10.53 -29.94 -3.14
N GLU A 37 11.44 -30.06 -2.18
CA GLU A 37 12.40 -31.16 -2.14
C GLU A 37 12.66 -31.56 -0.68
N GLY A 38 12.53 -32.85 -0.34
CA GLY A 38 12.95 -33.39 0.96
C GLY A 38 12.34 -32.71 2.20
N GLY A 39 11.17 -32.06 2.06
CA GLY A 39 10.52 -31.28 3.14
C GLY A 39 10.79 -29.78 3.10
N SER A 40 11.75 -29.33 2.28
CA SER A 40 12.01 -27.93 2.00
C SER A 40 10.97 -27.37 1.02
N ILE A 41 10.63 -26.09 1.20
CA ILE A 41 9.87 -25.30 0.23
C ILE A 41 10.72 -24.07 -0.07
N THR A 42 10.98 -23.82 -1.35
CA THR A 42 11.66 -22.61 -1.80
C THR A 42 10.76 -21.83 -2.72
N TRP A 43 10.65 -20.53 -2.47
CA TRP A 43 10.00 -19.58 -3.36
C TRP A 43 11.05 -18.74 -4.07
N ARG A 44 10.89 -18.60 -5.38
CA ARG A 44 11.68 -17.66 -6.18
C ARG A 44 10.71 -16.68 -6.85
N LEU A 45 10.97 -15.40 -6.64
CA LEU A 45 10.26 -14.32 -7.32
C LEU A 45 11.04 -13.95 -8.58
N VAL A 46 10.46 -14.20 -9.74
CA VAL A 46 11.09 -13.90 -11.04
C VAL A 46 10.23 -12.88 -11.77
N GLU A 47 10.78 -11.71 -12.05
CA GLU A 47 10.04 -10.70 -12.82
C GLU A 47 9.85 -11.17 -14.27
N ARG A 48 8.59 -11.19 -14.73
CA ARG A 48 8.20 -11.58 -16.09
C ARG A 48 7.29 -10.50 -16.70
N PRO A 49 7.41 -10.21 -18.01
CA PRO A 49 6.54 -9.25 -18.66
C PRO A 49 5.12 -9.82 -18.82
N PHE A 50 4.11 -8.95 -18.72
CA PHE A 50 2.79 -9.31 -19.23
C PHE A 50 2.78 -9.27 -20.76
N LYS A 51 1.88 -10.03 -21.39
CA LYS A 51 1.65 -9.94 -22.84
C LYS A 51 1.06 -8.59 -23.26
N GLN A 52 0.27 -7.99 -22.38
CA GLN A 52 -0.29 -6.64 -22.48
C GLN A 52 -0.24 -6.02 -21.09
N PRO A 53 -0.03 -4.70 -20.95
CA PRO A 53 0.05 -4.05 -19.65
C PRO A 53 -1.17 -4.40 -18.79
N PHE A 54 -0.92 -4.89 -17.57
CA PHE A 54 -1.98 -5.18 -16.62
C PHE A 54 -2.47 -3.87 -16.00
N GLN A 55 -3.77 -3.63 -16.06
CA GLN A 55 -4.40 -2.48 -15.43
C GLN A 55 -5.28 -2.96 -14.27
N LYS A 56 -5.01 -2.46 -13.07
CA LYS A 56 -5.87 -2.68 -11.92
C LYS A 56 -6.74 -1.44 -11.72
N GLU A 57 -8.04 -1.65 -11.79
CA GLU A 57 -9.01 -0.66 -11.33
C GLU A 57 -9.24 -0.84 -9.83
N ILE A 58 -8.92 0.20 -9.07
CA ILE A 58 -9.14 0.31 -7.63
C ILE A 58 -10.15 1.45 -7.45
N GLY A 59 -11.33 1.12 -6.93
CA GLY A 59 -12.41 2.08 -6.75
C GLY A 59 -12.54 2.60 -5.33
N TYR A 60 -12.58 3.92 -5.15
CA TYR A 60 -13.16 4.60 -3.98
C TYR A 60 -14.61 5.07 -4.24
N ARG A 61 -15.26 4.57 -5.28
CA ARG A 61 -16.63 4.99 -5.62
C ARG A 61 -17.59 4.50 -4.53
N TYR A 62 -18.17 5.45 -3.79
CA TYR A 62 -19.28 5.39 -2.83
C TYR A 62 -19.75 4.00 -2.34
N ASP A 63 -19.78 3.83 -1.00
CA ASP A 63 -20.25 2.64 -0.27
C ASP A 63 -19.39 1.36 -0.42
N THR A 64 -18.08 1.55 -0.63
CA THR A 64 -17.12 0.44 -0.61
C THR A 64 -16.72 0.03 0.81
N ALA A 65 -16.30 -1.22 0.96
CA ALA A 65 -15.70 -1.72 2.20
C ALA A 65 -14.51 -0.86 2.65
N GLU A 66 -13.76 -0.30 1.71
CA GLU A 66 -12.65 0.62 1.91
C GLU A 66 -13.07 1.89 2.64
N LEU A 67 -14.12 2.57 2.17
CA LEU A 67 -14.62 3.78 2.83
C LEU A 67 -15.14 3.47 4.25
N ALA A 68 -15.79 2.32 4.44
CA ALA A 68 -16.23 1.86 5.75
C ALA A 68 -15.04 1.63 6.70
N ARG A 69 -13.96 1.00 6.22
CA ARG A 69 -12.70 0.78 6.97
C ARG A 69 -12.01 2.10 7.33
N THR A 70 -11.89 3.03 6.37
CA THR A 70 -11.35 4.38 6.62
C THR A 70 -12.16 5.12 7.69
N ARG A 71 -13.49 5.08 7.60
CA ARG A 71 -14.38 5.70 8.60
C ARG A 71 -14.23 5.06 9.98
N LEU A 72 -14.10 3.72 10.04
CA LEU A 72 -13.90 3.00 11.29
C LEU A 72 -12.58 3.43 11.96
N ARG A 73 -11.47 3.42 11.23
CA ARG A 73 -10.16 3.86 11.76
C ARG A 73 -10.20 5.31 12.26
N LEU A 74 -10.94 6.18 11.56
CA LEU A 74 -11.11 7.58 11.96
C LEU A 74 -11.92 7.71 13.24
N LYS A 75 -12.97 6.89 13.40
CA LYS A 75 -13.78 6.83 14.62
C LYS A 75 -12.99 6.35 15.83
N GLU A 76 -12.12 5.35 15.64
CA GLU A 76 -11.32 4.79 16.73
C GLU A 76 -10.21 5.73 17.20
N GLY A 77 -9.72 6.62 16.32
CA GLY A 77 -8.73 7.64 16.68
C GLY A 77 -7.33 7.11 17.03
N ARG A 78 -7.09 5.82 16.78
CA ARG A 78 -5.81 5.14 17.04
C ARG A 78 -4.83 5.24 15.87
N SER A 79 -5.35 5.45 14.66
CA SER A 79 -4.61 5.39 13.39
C SER A 79 -4.03 6.76 13.00
N LEU A 80 -2.92 6.76 12.26
CA LEU A 80 -2.51 7.91 11.47
C LEU A 80 -3.30 7.91 10.16
N GLN A 81 -4.15 8.91 9.95
CA GLN A 81 -4.82 9.13 8.66
C GLN A 81 -4.50 10.52 8.15
N LEU A 82 -3.73 10.58 7.06
CA LEU A 82 -3.33 11.83 6.41
C LEU A 82 -3.90 11.89 5.01
N ILE A 83 -4.22 13.09 4.57
CA ILE A 83 -4.49 13.40 3.16
C ILE A 83 -3.51 14.45 2.67
N ALA A 84 -3.30 14.47 1.36
CA ALA A 84 -2.59 15.55 0.68
C ALA A 84 -3.55 16.29 -0.25
N GLU A 85 -3.51 17.61 -0.20
CA GLU A 85 -4.33 18.50 -1.01
C GLU A 85 -3.45 19.34 -1.93
N ARG A 86 -3.92 19.58 -3.15
CA ARG A 86 -3.28 20.50 -4.10
C ARG A 86 -4.36 21.27 -4.84
N ALA A 87 -4.27 22.60 -4.84
CA ALA A 87 -5.27 23.48 -5.45
C ALA A 87 -6.73 23.12 -5.07
N GLY A 88 -6.96 22.78 -3.79
CA GLY A 88 -8.30 22.44 -3.26
C GLY A 88 -8.83 21.04 -3.60
N ARG A 89 -8.03 20.17 -4.22
CA ARG A 89 -8.39 18.79 -4.56
C ARG A 89 -7.56 17.80 -3.76
N LEU A 90 -8.18 16.71 -3.29
CA LEU A 90 -7.46 15.59 -2.66
C LEU A 90 -6.63 14.85 -3.72
N VAL A 91 -5.34 14.66 -3.46
CA VAL A 91 -4.40 14.01 -4.39
C VAL A 91 -3.64 12.84 -3.77
N ALA A 92 -3.78 12.60 -2.46
CA ALA A 92 -3.25 11.40 -1.82
C ALA A 92 -3.91 11.12 -0.48
N ILE A 93 -3.82 9.87 -0.03
CA ILE A 93 -4.21 9.41 1.29
C ILE A 93 -3.16 8.43 1.84
N LEU A 94 -2.91 8.52 3.15
CA LEU A 94 -2.12 7.57 3.93
C LEU A 94 -2.94 7.12 5.13
N GLU A 95 -3.01 5.81 5.37
CA GLU A 95 -3.63 5.22 6.55
C GLU A 95 -2.69 4.21 7.18
N VAL A 96 -2.35 4.44 8.44
CA VAL A 96 -1.48 3.57 9.25
C VAL A 96 -2.18 3.22 10.56
N GLU A 97 -2.30 1.93 10.85
CA GLU A 97 -2.94 1.44 12.08
C GLU A 97 -1.92 0.76 13.01
N PRO A 98 -1.98 1.01 14.33
CA PRO A 98 -1.25 0.22 15.32
C PRO A 98 -1.62 -1.26 15.27
N GLU A 99 -0.63 -2.11 15.49
CA GLU A 99 -0.83 -3.51 15.79
C GLU A 99 0.01 -3.90 17.01
N GLU A 100 -0.61 -3.73 18.17
CA GLU A 100 0.07 -3.75 19.47
C GLU A 100 0.72 -5.10 19.77
N TRP A 101 0.05 -6.21 19.43
CA TRP A 101 0.56 -7.55 19.75
C TRP A 101 1.87 -7.89 19.00
N ARG A 102 2.09 -7.31 17.81
CA ARG A 102 3.36 -7.44 17.05
C ARG A 102 4.34 -6.30 17.34
N ASN A 103 3.94 -5.30 18.11
CA ASN A 103 4.64 -4.01 18.24
C ASN A 103 4.97 -3.39 16.88
N THR A 104 4.03 -3.44 15.92
CA THR A 104 4.21 -2.90 14.57
C THR A 104 3.11 -1.92 14.21
N ALA A 105 3.30 -1.19 13.12
CA ALA A 105 2.25 -0.37 12.52
C ALA A 105 2.02 -0.77 11.06
N ILE A 106 0.76 -1.02 10.70
CA ILE A 106 0.36 -1.50 9.38
C ILE A 106 -0.02 -0.32 8.50
N ILE A 107 0.66 -0.14 7.36
CA ILE A 107 0.19 0.76 6.30
C ILE A 107 -0.89 0.01 5.52
N TRP A 108 -2.14 0.39 5.75
CA TRP A 108 -3.28 -0.16 5.01
C TRP A 108 -3.46 0.50 3.66
N THR A 109 -3.20 1.80 3.60
CA THR A 109 -3.44 2.61 2.41
C THR A 109 -2.29 3.59 2.24
N LEU A 110 -1.69 3.61 1.06
CA LEU A 110 -0.84 4.71 0.60
C LEU A 110 -1.10 4.91 -0.88
N PHE A 111 -2.01 5.83 -1.21
CA PHE A 111 -2.36 6.12 -2.58
C PHE A 111 -2.02 7.55 -2.92
N VAL A 112 -1.48 7.71 -4.13
CA VAL A 112 -1.22 8.99 -4.77
C VAL A 112 -1.97 8.97 -6.10
N ASP A 113 -2.76 10.01 -6.33
CA ASP A 113 -3.49 10.24 -7.56
C ASP A 113 -2.55 10.09 -8.77
N THR A 114 -3.00 9.40 -9.81
CA THR A 114 -2.19 9.09 -11.01
C THR A 114 -1.53 10.33 -11.59
N ALA A 115 -2.21 11.49 -11.62
CA ALA A 115 -1.66 12.76 -12.13
C ALA A 115 -0.64 13.43 -11.18
N ALA A 116 -0.59 13.01 -9.92
CA ALA A 116 0.32 13.53 -8.89
C ALA A 116 1.55 12.62 -8.63
N ARG A 117 1.64 11.45 -9.27
CA ARG A 117 2.77 10.51 -9.13
C ARG A 117 4.07 11.05 -9.73
N GLY A 118 5.19 10.43 -9.35
CA GLY A 118 6.53 10.77 -9.88
C GLY A 118 7.14 12.05 -9.29
N ARG A 119 6.47 12.72 -8.35
CA ARG A 119 6.90 14.00 -7.77
C ARG A 119 7.31 13.92 -6.30
N GLY A 120 7.54 12.72 -5.76
CA GLY A 120 8.01 12.51 -4.39
C GLY A 120 6.93 12.49 -3.29
N LEU A 121 5.65 12.75 -3.60
CA LEU A 121 4.58 12.78 -2.60
C LEU A 121 4.41 11.45 -1.83
N GLY A 122 4.50 10.31 -2.53
CA GLY A 122 4.44 9.00 -1.88
C GLY A 122 5.58 8.77 -0.88
N ARG A 123 6.80 9.21 -1.21
CA ARG A 123 7.95 9.16 -0.30
C ARG A 123 7.71 10.03 0.93
N LEU A 124 7.23 11.26 0.73
CA LEU A 124 6.94 12.18 1.81
C LEU A 124 5.89 11.62 2.78
N LEU A 125 4.81 11.01 2.27
CA LEU A 125 3.80 10.35 3.10
C LEU A 125 4.36 9.13 3.84
N PHE A 126 5.17 8.30 3.18
CA PHE A 126 5.83 7.18 3.84
C PHE A 126 6.75 7.65 4.98
N GLU A 127 7.50 8.73 4.79
CA GLU A 127 8.33 9.32 5.85
C GLU A 127 7.48 9.83 7.03
N ARG A 128 6.26 10.35 6.78
CA ARG A 128 5.31 10.67 7.86
C ARG A 128 4.88 9.42 8.64
N ALA A 129 4.66 8.30 7.96
CA ALA A 129 4.38 7.02 8.62
C ALA A 129 5.55 6.57 9.51
N VAL A 130 6.78 6.68 8.99
CA VAL A 130 8.02 6.34 9.72
C VAL A 130 8.16 7.18 10.99
N THR A 131 8.02 8.51 10.88
CA THR A 131 8.10 9.42 12.03
C THR A 131 7.04 9.07 13.07
N TRP A 132 5.77 8.97 12.65
CA TRP A 132 4.66 8.66 13.55
C TRP A 132 4.84 7.33 14.28
N ALA A 133 5.38 6.32 13.60
CA ALA A 133 5.58 5.00 14.17
C ALA A 133 6.76 4.97 15.15
N ARG A 134 7.87 5.67 14.83
CA ARG A 134 9.02 5.86 15.75
C ARG A 134 8.61 6.56 17.04
N GLU A 135 7.85 7.65 16.92
CA GLU A 135 7.36 8.41 18.08
C GLU A 135 6.50 7.56 19.04
N ARG A 136 5.91 6.47 18.54
CA ARG A 136 5.10 5.52 19.32
C ARG A 136 5.86 4.28 19.78
N GLY A 137 7.15 4.16 19.45
CA GLY A 137 7.98 3.04 19.86
C GLY A 137 7.68 1.73 19.13
N PHE A 138 7.00 1.77 17.97
CA PHE A 138 6.84 0.58 17.15
C PHE A 138 8.18 0.13 16.58
N ARG A 139 8.38 -1.18 16.46
CA ARG A 139 9.63 -1.75 15.94
C ARG A 139 9.72 -1.76 14.41
N ALA A 140 8.58 -1.61 13.73
CA ALA A 140 8.53 -1.56 12.27
C ALA A 140 7.21 -1.03 11.69
N LEU A 141 7.29 -0.61 10.43
CA LEU A 141 6.15 -0.55 9.52
C LEU A 141 6.02 -1.86 8.75
N VAL A 142 4.78 -2.31 8.57
CA VAL A 142 4.45 -3.47 7.73
C VAL A 142 3.39 -3.07 6.72
N LEU A 143 3.44 -3.69 5.54
CA LEU A 143 2.44 -3.48 4.50
C LEU A 143 2.31 -4.71 3.63
N GLU A 144 1.21 -4.78 2.90
CA GLU A 144 0.96 -5.79 1.88
C GLU A 144 0.84 -5.10 0.51
N THR A 145 1.35 -5.77 -0.52
CA THR A 145 1.14 -5.41 -1.93
C THR A 145 1.15 -6.67 -2.78
N GLN A 146 0.72 -6.54 -4.04
CA GLN A 146 0.56 -7.68 -4.93
C GLN A 146 1.77 -7.89 -5.85
N THR A 147 2.04 -9.14 -6.21
CA THR A 147 3.08 -9.53 -7.18
C THR A 147 2.89 -8.94 -8.59
N ASN A 148 1.66 -8.66 -9.01
CA ASN A 148 1.36 -7.92 -10.26
C ASN A 148 1.50 -6.39 -10.11
N ASN A 149 1.71 -5.85 -8.91
CA ASN A 149 1.94 -4.42 -8.68
C ASN A 149 3.44 -4.12 -8.54
N VAL A 150 4.21 -4.47 -9.58
CA VAL A 150 5.66 -4.25 -9.64
C VAL A 150 6.04 -2.77 -9.39
N PRO A 151 5.30 -1.76 -9.87
CA PRO A 151 5.56 -0.36 -9.54
C PRO A 151 5.56 -0.09 -8.03
N ALA A 152 4.57 -0.62 -7.29
CA ALA A 152 4.50 -0.47 -5.84
C ALA A 152 5.61 -1.25 -5.13
N VAL A 153 5.88 -2.50 -5.53
CA VAL A 153 6.98 -3.30 -4.96
C VAL A 153 8.31 -2.55 -5.07
N ARG A 154 8.65 -2.06 -6.27
CA ARG A 154 9.87 -1.26 -6.50
C ARG A 154 9.86 0.05 -5.72
N PHE A 155 8.70 0.69 -5.57
CA PHE A 155 8.57 1.91 -4.79
C PHE A 155 8.94 1.66 -3.32
N TYR A 156 8.38 0.64 -2.68
CA TYR A 156 8.67 0.30 -1.30
C TYR A 156 10.11 -0.20 -1.09
N GLN A 157 10.64 -1.01 -2.01
CA GLN A 157 12.04 -1.44 -1.96
C GLN A 157 13.02 -0.25 -2.03
N ARG A 158 12.75 0.75 -2.87
CA ARG A 158 13.54 2.00 -2.92
C ARG A 158 13.40 2.88 -1.66
N LEU A 159 12.38 2.64 -0.85
CA LEU A 159 12.23 3.28 0.46
C LEU A 159 12.98 2.52 1.56
N GLY A 160 13.49 1.31 1.28
CA GLY A 160 14.19 0.47 2.23
C GLY A 160 13.35 -0.69 2.79
N CYS A 161 12.11 -0.88 2.32
CA CYS A 161 11.31 -2.02 2.72
C CYS A 161 11.90 -3.33 2.17
N GLN A 162 11.87 -4.38 2.97
CA GLN A 162 12.30 -5.74 2.61
C GLN A 162 11.09 -6.66 2.47
N THR A 163 11.12 -7.60 1.52
CA THR A 163 10.11 -8.65 1.42
C THR A 163 10.32 -9.65 2.56
N ALA A 164 9.34 -9.76 3.46
CA ALA A 164 9.39 -10.61 4.64
C ALA A 164 8.62 -11.93 4.47
N GLY A 165 7.68 -11.98 3.53
CA GLY A 165 6.89 -13.18 3.26
C GLY A 165 5.92 -12.99 2.11
N LEU A 166 5.23 -14.07 1.78
CA LEU A 166 4.17 -14.10 0.77
C LEU A 166 3.08 -15.08 1.19
N ASP A 167 1.87 -14.90 0.65
CA ASP A 167 0.76 -15.84 0.80
C ASP A 167 0.10 -16.07 -0.56
N THR A 168 0.17 -17.32 -1.03
CA THR A 168 -0.32 -17.75 -2.35
C THR A 168 -1.83 -18.01 -2.39
N TYR A 169 -2.53 -17.80 -1.27
CA TYR A 169 -3.96 -18.03 -1.11
C TYR A 169 -4.69 -16.86 -0.42
N PHE A 170 -4.04 -15.70 -0.31
CA PHE A 170 -4.51 -14.57 0.48
C PHE A 170 -5.83 -13.98 -0.04
N TYR A 171 -5.94 -13.82 -1.36
CA TYR A 171 -7.12 -13.23 -2.00
C TYR A 171 -8.08 -14.32 -2.49
N THR A 172 -7.53 -15.35 -3.13
CA THR A 172 -8.29 -16.46 -3.71
C THR A 172 -7.47 -17.75 -3.77
N ASN A 173 -8.10 -18.87 -4.10
CA ASN A 173 -7.39 -20.13 -4.39
C ASN A 173 -6.65 -20.14 -5.75
N ARG A 174 -6.55 -19.00 -6.44
CA ARG A 174 -5.97 -18.88 -7.79
C ARG A 174 -4.93 -17.77 -7.90
N ASP A 175 -4.40 -17.27 -6.79
CA ASP A 175 -3.55 -16.06 -6.80
C ASP A 175 -2.28 -16.21 -7.62
N ILE A 176 -1.64 -17.39 -7.61
CA ILE A 176 -0.50 -17.70 -8.50
C ILE A 176 -0.92 -17.59 -9.97
N ALA A 177 -2.05 -18.19 -10.34
CA ALA A 177 -2.55 -18.19 -11.72
C ALA A 177 -3.01 -16.79 -12.18
N ASN A 178 -3.46 -15.96 -11.24
CA ASN A 178 -3.85 -14.57 -11.48
C ASN A 178 -2.65 -13.60 -11.43
N HIS A 179 -1.46 -14.09 -11.09
CA HIS A 179 -0.27 -13.28 -10.81
C HIS A 179 -0.50 -12.25 -9.69
N GLU A 180 -1.42 -12.53 -8.76
CA GLU A 180 -1.88 -11.64 -7.69
C GLU A 180 -1.60 -12.24 -6.30
N VAL A 181 -0.43 -12.84 -6.13
CA VAL A 181 0.04 -13.31 -4.80
C VAL A 181 0.34 -12.11 -3.91
N ALA A 182 -0.10 -12.18 -2.65
CA ALA A 182 0.19 -11.18 -1.62
C ALA A 182 1.67 -11.24 -1.21
N LEU A 183 2.35 -10.09 -1.22
CA LEU A 183 3.70 -9.89 -0.71
C LEU A 183 3.61 -9.02 0.54
N PHE A 184 4.18 -9.52 1.64
CA PHE A 184 4.30 -8.77 2.89
C PHE A 184 5.69 -8.13 2.95
N LEU A 185 5.70 -6.80 3.07
CA LEU A 185 6.91 -6.01 3.17
C LEU A 185 7.07 -5.42 4.58
N TYR A 186 8.32 -5.26 4.99
CA TYR A 186 8.71 -4.85 6.32
C TYR A 186 9.74 -3.72 6.25
N TYR A 187 9.58 -2.68 7.06
CA TYR A 187 10.55 -1.59 7.22
C TYR A 187 10.89 -1.46 8.70
N GLU A 188 12.14 -1.75 9.05
CA GLU A 188 12.66 -1.61 10.42
C GLU A 188 12.81 -0.12 10.79
N LEU A 189 12.33 0.24 11.99
CA LEU A 189 12.27 1.63 12.45
C LEU A 189 13.47 2.04 13.29
#